data_AF-A0A958LH20-F1
#
_entry.id   AF-A0A958LH20-F1
#
_cell.length_a   1.000
_cell.length_b   1.000
_cell.length_c   1.000
_cell.angle_alpha   90.00
_cell.angle_beta   90.00
_cell.angle_gamma   90.00
#
_symmetry.space_group_name_H-M   'P 1'
#
loop_
_entity.id
_entity.type
_entity.pdbx_description
1 polymer ?
#
loop_
_entity_poly.entity_id
_entity_poly.type
_entity_poly.pdbx_seq_one_letter_code
_entity_poly.pdbx_strand_id
1 'polypeptide(L)'
;MEELTLEDRYREATLFSMLESDYGLFKMGWFSEHSSLFPCLSGYSLQTIDCQAFGWPIKSTTSFGCDLQPKQALLKAYFEGLERMSLGFISHQEILSNLSYRQLSSSTYTPHPNLWTLCAPWQYEQKHFPLIPYDESTSLDWISVQHAWRTDNKLHLVPLSLVSFSSHLRHRLYFPTSSGCAFGWTYQDACQSAALELIEWDTFLI
;
A
#
# COMPACT_ATOMS: atom_id res chain seq x y z
N MET A 1 -10.06 12.38 28.84
CA MET A 1 -10.75 12.18 27.55
C MET A 1 -10.80 13.52 26.88
N GLU A 2 -10.00 13.73 25.84
CA GLU A 2 -10.13 14.92 24.99
C GLU A 2 -11.47 14.85 24.24
N GLU A 3 -12.20 15.96 24.23
CA GLU A 3 -13.45 16.06 23.47
C GLU A 3 -13.14 16.09 21.97
N LEU A 4 -13.70 15.13 21.23
CA LEU A 4 -13.65 15.11 19.77
C LEU A 4 -14.22 16.42 19.20
N THR A 5 -13.47 17.03 18.28
CA THR A 5 -13.85 18.27 17.63
C THR A 5 -15.10 18.07 16.77
N LEU A 6 -15.78 19.16 16.41
CA LEU A 6 -16.97 19.10 15.57
C LEU A 6 -16.68 18.47 14.20
N GLU A 7 -15.45 18.66 13.71
CA GLU A 7 -14.96 18.07 12.46
C GLU A 7 -14.73 16.57 12.61
N ASP A 8 -14.18 16.11 13.73
CA ASP A 8 -14.03 14.68 14.03
C ASP A 8 -15.38 13.96 14.12
N ARG A 9 -16.38 14.59 14.75
CA ARG A 9 -17.75 14.07 14.83
C ARG A 9 -18.42 14.02 13.47
N TYR A 10 -18.16 14.99 12.60
CA TYR A 10 -18.69 15.01 11.23
C TYR A 10 -18.05 13.90 10.38
N ARG A 11 -16.72 13.72 10.50
CA ARG A 11 -15.97 12.64 9.85
C ARG A 11 -16.49 11.27 10.28
N GLU A 12 -16.65 11.04 11.58
CA GLU A 12 -17.25 9.81 12.14
C GLU A 12 -18.67 9.57 11.59
N ALA A 13 -19.52 10.60 11.51
CA ALA A 13 -20.88 10.45 10.98
C ALA A 13 -20.92 10.05 9.50
N THR A 14 -20.06 10.64 8.65
CA THR A 14 -19.91 10.20 7.24
C THR A 14 -19.36 8.77 7.14
N LEU A 15 -18.48 8.39 8.07
CA LEU A 15 -17.89 7.06 8.14
C LEU A 15 -18.94 5.96 8.32
N PHE A 16 -19.85 6.17 9.27
CA PHE A 16 -20.92 5.22 9.55
C PHE A 16 -21.90 5.16 8.39
N SER A 17 -22.22 6.31 7.79
CA SER A 17 -23.06 6.34 6.59
C SER A 17 -22.42 5.58 5.42
N MET A 18 -21.08 5.52 5.34
CA MET A 18 -20.36 4.79 4.31
C MET A 18 -20.39 3.28 4.54
N LEU A 19 -20.19 2.83 5.79
CA LEU A 19 -20.37 1.41 6.17
C LEU A 19 -21.81 0.92 5.99
N GLU A 20 -22.79 1.78 6.29
CA GLU A 20 -24.22 1.52 6.14
C GLU A 20 -24.71 1.68 4.70
N SER A 21 -23.90 2.26 3.81
CA SER A 21 -24.22 2.37 2.39
C SER A 21 -24.07 1.02 1.66
N ASP A 22 -24.85 0.84 0.60
CA ASP A 22 -24.77 -0.32 -0.30
C ASP A 22 -23.38 -0.55 -0.91
N TYR A 23 -22.48 0.44 -0.82
CA TYR A 23 -21.12 0.38 -1.37
C TYR A 23 -20.04 0.01 -0.35
N GLY A 24 -20.31 0.20 0.95
CA GLY A 24 -19.32 0.10 2.02
C GLY A 24 -18.84 -1.33 2.22
N LEU A 25 -19.73 -2.20 2.70
CA LEU A 25 -19.39 -3.57 3.08
C LEU A 25 -19.47 -4.57 1.92
N PHE A 26 -20.15 -4.24 0.81
CA PHE A 26 -20.48 -5.18 -0.26
C PHE A 26 -19.25 -5.74 -1.03
N LYS A 27 -18.06 -5.16 -0.84
CA LYS A 27 -16.80 -5.62 -1.44
C LYS A 27 -15.89 -6.42 -0.48
N MET A 28 -16.23 -6.45 0.81
CA MET A 28 -15.50 -7.15 1.87
C MET A 28 -16.33 -8.36 2.29
N GLY A 29 -16.14 -9.50 1.62
CA GLY A 29 -17.16 -10.53 1.66
C GLY A 29 -17.05 -11.56 2.79
N TRP A 30 -16.01 -11.51 3.64
CA TRP A 30 -16.02 -12.22 4.93
C TRP A 30 -15.49 -11.32 6.05
N PHE A 31 -16.12 -11.43 7.21
CA PHE A 31 -15.80 -10.66 8.41
C PHE A 31 -15.67 -11.60 9.61
N SER A 32 -14.65 -11.37 10.43
CA SER A 32 -14.50 -12.05 11.72
C SER A 32 -14.07 -11.07 12.81
N GLU A 33 -14.74 -11.22 13.96
CA GLU A 33 -14.35 -10.60 15.21
C GLU A 33 -13.38 -11.53 15.94
N HIS A 34 -12.31 -10.96 16.47
CA HIS A 34 -11.31 -11.70 17.22
C HIS A 34 -11.37 -11.33 18.68
N SER A 35 -11.44 -12.35 19.55
CA SER A 35 -11.16 -12.18 20.96
C SER A 35 -9.69 -11.81 21.13
N SER A 36 -9.40 -10.57 21.53
CA SER A 36 -8.02 -10.17 21.75
C SER A 36 -7.47 -10.74 23.07
N LEU A 37 -6.14 -10.87 23.16
CA LEU A 37 -5.46 -11.27 24.39
C LEU A 37 -5.57 -10.20 25.50
N PHE A 38 -6.03 -9.00 25.16
CA PHE A 38 -6.13 -7.86 26.05
C PHE A 38 -7.60 -7.47 26.21
N PRO A 39 -8.22 -7.59 27.40
CA PRO A 39 -9.67 -7.43 27.58
C PRO A 39 -10.25 -6.08 27.09
N CYS A 40 -9.41 -5.05 26.95
CA CYS A 40 -9.78 -3.72 26.50
C CYS A 40 -9.61 -3.48 24.99
N LEU A 41 -9.06 -4.44 24.23
CA LEU A 41 -8.83 -4.31 22.79
C LEU A 41 -9.84 -5.12 22.01
N SER A 42 -10.43 -4.48 21.01
CA SER A 42 -11.22 -5.12 19.98
C SER A 42 -10.37 -5.34 18.73
N GLY A 43 -10.50 -6.52 18.12
CA GLY A 43 -9.79 -6.88 16.90
C GLY A 43 -10.76 -7.37 15.84
N TYR A 44 -10.61 -6.88 14.62
CA TYR A 44 -11.38 -7.34 13.47
C TYR A 44 -10.45 -7.72 12.33
N SER A 45 -10.86 -8.71 11.55
CA SER A 45 -10.28 -8.94 10.23
C SER A 45 -11.36 -8.98 9.17
N LEU A 46 -11.07 -8.38 8.03
CA LEU A 46 -11.92 -8.40 6.86
C LEU A 46 -11.16 -9.10 5.73
N GLN A 47 -11.87 -9.97 5.01
CA GLN A 47 -11.36 -10.57 3.81
C GLN A 47 -12.15 -10.04 2.62
N THR A 48 -11.43 -9.51 1.63
CA THR A 48 -12.04 -9.13 0.36
C THR A 48 -12.43 -10.39 -0.41
N ILE A 49 -13.67 -10.44 -0.92
CA ILE A 49 -14.09 -11.55 -1.80
C ILE A 49 -13.68 -11.21 -3.24
N ASP A 50 -13.08 -12.23 -3.88
CA ASP A 50 -12.83 -12.37 -5.31
C ASP A 50 -12.75 -11.04 -6.08
N CYS A 51 -11.66 -10.30 -5.84
CA CYS A 51 -11.49 -9.03 -6.52
C CYS A 51 -11.34 -9.24 -8.05
N GLN A 52 -10.91 -10.44 -8.48
CA GLN A 52 -10.83 -10.83 -9.90
C GLN A 52 -12.18 -10.86 -10.59
N ALA A 53 -13.26 -11.26 -9.91
CA ALA A 53 -14.62 -11.18 -10.43
C ALA A 53 -15.06 -9.73 -10.78
N PHE A 54 -14.41 -8.74 -10.17
CA PHE A 54 -14.59 -7.31 -10.46
C PHE A 54 -13.51 -6.73 -11.38
N GLY A 55 -12.67 -7.58 -11.98
CA GLY A 55 -11.58 -7.18 -12.86
C GLY A 55 -10.32 -6.68 -12.13
N TRP A 56 -10.20 -6.88 -10.81
CA TRP A 56 -8.98 -6.53 -10.07
C TRP A 56 -7.90 -7.62 -10.16
N PRO A 57 -6.62 -7.26 -10.23
CA PRO A 57 -5.52 -8.22 -10.37
C PRO A 57 -5.15 -8.96 -9.07
N ILE A 58 -5.83 -8.66 -7.95
CA ILE A 58 -5.60 -9.25 -6.63
C ILE A 58 -6.67 -10.32 -6.39
N LYS A 59 -6.28 -11.53 -5.92
CA LYS A 59 -7.24 -12.63 -5.70
C LYS A 59 -8.09 -12.42 -4.44
N SER A 60 -7.43 -12.05 -3.35
CA SER A 60 -8.05 -11.74 -2.06
C SER A 60 -7.01 -11.05 -1.18
N THR A 61 -7.44 -10.11 -0.35
CA THR A 61 -6.61 -9.53 0.71
C THR A 61 -7.28 -9.79 2.04
N THR A 62 -6.48 -9.91 3.10
CA THR A 62 -6.97 -9.86 4.47
C THR A 62 -6.42 -8.60 5.10
N SER A 63 -7.31 -7.81 5.68
CA SER A 63 -6.98 -6.59 6.42
C SER A 63 -7.37 -6.74 7.88
N PHE A 64 -6.70 -5.99 8.74
CA PHE A 64 -6.83 -6.12 10.17
C PHE A 64 -7.04 -4.75 10.82
N GLY A 65 -7.69 -4.73 11.96
CA GLY A 65 -7.92 -3.49 12.67
C GLY A 65 -8.04 -3.75 14.14
N CYS A 66 -7.35 -2.93 14.92
CA CYS A 66 -7.31 -3.06 16.36
C CYS A 66 -7.41 -1.70 17.01
N ASP A 67 -8.26 -1.61 18.03
CA ASP A 67 -8.52 -0.39 18.78
C ASP A 67 -9.16 -0.72 20.15
N LEU A 68 -9.16 0.26 21.05
CA LEU A 68 -9.90 0.19 22.31
C LEU A 68 -11.41 0.27 22.10
N GLN A 69 -11.84 0.87 21.00
CA GLN A 69 -13.24 0.96 20.62
C GLN A 69 -13.55 -0.02 19.48
N PRO A 70 -14.52 -0.95 19.65
CA PRO A 70 -14.87 -1.92 18.61
C PRO A 70 -15.14 -1.28 17.25
N LYS A 71 -15.84 -0.14 17.24
CA LYS A 71 -16.15 0.59 16.01
C LYS A 71 -14.90 1.05 15.28
N GLN A 72 -13.94 1.64 16.00
CA GLN A 72 -12.68 2.11 15.42
C GLN A 72 -11.83 0.95 14.90
N ALA A 73 -11.81 -0.18 15.62
CA ALA A 73 -11.14 -1.38 15.17
C ALA A 73 -11.73 -1.91 13.84
N LEU A 74 -13.05 -1.93 13.69
CA LEU A 74 -13.71 -2.32 12.44
C LEU A 74 -13.35 -1.38 11.29
N LEU A 75 -13.35 -0.07 11.54
CA LEU A 75 -13.03 0.95 10.54
C LEU A 75 -11.59 0.85 10.06
N LYS A 76 -10.64 0.65 10.98
CA LYS A 76 -9.23 0.40 10.63
C LYS A 76 -9.09 -0.80 9.70
N ALA A 77 -9.74 -1.91 10.05
CA ALA A 77 -9.71 -3.12 9.24
C ALA A 77 -10.33 -2.88 7.86
N TYR A 78 -11.39 -2.09 7.77
CA TYR A 78 -12.00 -1.70 6.50
C TYR A 78 -11.07 -0.84 5.63
N PHE A 79 -10.48 0.22 6.20
CA PHE A 79 -9.63 1.15 5.44
C PHE A 79 -8.29 0.54 5.04
N GLU A 80 -7.69 -0.33 5.85
CA GLU A 80 -6.54 -1.11 5.42
C GLU A 80 -6.90 -2.00 4.21
N GLY A 81 -8.12 -2.56 4.19
CA GLY A 81 -8.60 -3.32 3.04
C GLY A 81 -8.72 -2.45 1.78
N LEU A 82 -9.28 -1.25 1.88
CA LEU A 82 -9.37 -0.30 0.77
C LEU A 82 -8.00 0.17 0.27
N GLU A 83 -7.06 0.42 1.19
CA GLU A 83 -5.67 0.73 0.86
C GLU A 83 -5.05 -0.39 0.03
N ARG A 84 -5.11 -1.64 0.51
CA ARG A 84 -4.55 -2.81 -0.18
C ARG A 84 -5.17 -3.03 -1.56
N MET A 85 -6.47 -2.80 -1.69
CA MET A 85 -7.17 -2.89 -2.99
C MET A 85 -6.69 -1.80 -3.97
N SER A 86 -6.40 -0.60 -3.46
CA SER A 86 -5.93 0.52 -4.28
C SER A 86 -4.56 0.24 -4.90
N LEU A 87 -3.69 -0.50 -4.22
CA LEU A 87 -2.39 -0.96 -4.76
C LEU A 87 -2.51 -1.92 -5.95
N GLY A 88 -3.69 -2.53 -6.12
CA GLY A 88 -4.02 -3.35 -7.30
C GLY A 88 -4.63 -2.57 -8.45
N PHE A 89 -5.01 -1.30 -8.26
CA PHE A 89 -5.74 -0.52 -9.25
C PHE A 89 -4.84 0.53 -9.90
N ILE A 90 -4.04 0.08 -10.86
CA ILE A 90 -3.17 0.95 -11.67
C ILE A 90 -3.60 0.82 -13.13
N SER A 91 -3.80 1.97 -13.79
CA SER A 91 -4.18 1.96 -15.20
C SER A 91 -3.00 1.50 -16.06
N HIS A 92 -3.23 0.53 -16.95
CA HIS A 92 -2.21 0.08 -17.90
C HIS A 92 -1.68 1.21 -18.80
N GLN A 93 -2.46 2.27 -19.01
CA GLN A 93 -2.06 3.43 -19.81
C GLN A 93 -1.01 4.30 -19.10
N GLU A 94 -0.88 4.18 -17.78
CA GLU A 94 0.08 4.94 -16.96
C GLU A 94 1.44 4.22 -16.84
N ILE A 95 1.54 2.99 -17.36
CA ILE A 95 2.71 2.13 -17.22
C ILE A 95 3.60 2.21 -18.47
N LEU A 96 4.84 2.67 -18.29
CA LEU A 96 5.88 2.55 -19.31
C LEU A 96 6.52 1.16 -19.20
N SER A 97 6.10 0.25 -20.06
CA SER A 97 6.44 -1.17 -19.94
C SER A 97 7.74 -1.55 -20.63
N ASN A 98 8.44 -2.54 -20.08
CA ASN A 98 9.61 -3.20 -20.68
C ASN A 98 10.75 -2.23 -21.08
N LEU A 99 11.08 -1.29 -20.20
CA LEU A 99 12.20 -0.36 -20.36
C LEU A 99 13.28 -0.66 -19.33
N SER A 100 14.53 -0.68 -19.77
CA SER A 100 15.68 -0.64 -18.87
C SER A 100 15.98 0.80 -18.44
N TYR A 101 16.71 0.98 -17.34
CA TYR A 101 17.03 2.32 -16.84
C TYR A 101 17.85 3.14 -17.86
N ARG A 102 18.69 2.48 -18.67
CA ARG A 102 19.44 3.12 -19.75
C ARG A 102 18.59 3.69 -20.88
N GLN A 103 17.37 3.17 -21.04
CA GLN A 103 16.44 3.62 -22.08
C GLN A 103 15.55 4.77 -21.60
N LEU A 104 15.57 5.10 -20.32
CA LEU A 104 14.78 6.21 -19.77
C LEU A 104 15.40 7.55 -20.15
N SER A 105 14.53 8.52 -20.46
CA SER A 105 14.96 9.87 -20.82
C SER A 105 15.65 10.57 -19.65
N SER A 106 16.77 11.23 -19.92
CA SER A 106 17.45 12.09 -18.95
C SER A 106 16.62 13.32 -18.55
N SER A 107 15.55 13.65 -19.29
CA SER A 107 14.65 14.77 -18.96
C SER A 107 13.70 14.47 -17.79
N THR A 108 13.48 13.19 -17.48
CA THR A 108 12.60 12.77 -16.38
C THR A 108 13.44 12.32 -15.21
N TYR A 109 13.20 12.90 -14.03
CA TYR A 109 13.93 12.49 -12.85
C TYR A 109 13.54 11.05 -12.49
N THR A 110 14.53 10.16 -12.51
CA THR A 110 14.36 8.74 -12.24
C THR A 110 15.42 8.35 -11.21
N PRO A 111 15.05 8.13 -9.94
CA PRO A 111 16.02 7.64 -8.97
C PRO A 111 16.55 6.27 -9.41
N HIS A 112 17.83 6.03 -9.16
CA HIS A 112 18.47 4.77 -9.54
C HIS A 112 17.88 3.61 -8.71
N PRO A 113 17.44 2.48 -9.32
CA PRO A 113 16.76 1.40 -8.58
C PRO A 113 17.56 0.78 -7.42
N ASN A 114 18.90 0.80 -7.48
CA ASN A 114 19.75 0.39 -6.35
C ASN A 114 19.46 1.13 -5.03
N LEU A 115 18.82 2.31 -5.06
CA LEU A 115 18.40 3.00 -3.84
C LEU A 115 17.43 2.17 -2.98
N TRP A 116 16.71 1.22 -3.58
CA TRP A 116 15.75 0.35 -2.90
C TRP A 116 16.18 -1.12 -2.88
N THR A 117 17.36 -1.45 -3.40
CA THR A 117 17.87 -2.83 -3.38
C THR A 117 18.48 -3.12 -2.00
N LEU A 118 17.76 -3.90 -1.19
CA LEU A 118 18.13 -4.17 0.21
C LEU A 118 18.91 -5.46 0.41
N CYS A 119 19.09 -6.28 -0.64
CA CYS A 119 19.74 -7.56 -0.50
C CYS A 119 21.26 -7.44 -0.62
N ALA A 120 21.97 -7.95 0.37
CA ALA A 120 23.41 -8.10 0.32
C ALA A 120 23.82 -9.11 -0.78
N PRO A 121 25.01 -8.97 -1.41
CA PRO A 121 25.43 -9.83 -2.52
C PRO A 121 25.32 -11.34 -2.22
N TRP A 122 25.68 -11.76 -1.01
CA TRP A 122 25.62 -13.16 -0.58
C TRP A 122 24.20 -13.73 -0.50
N GLN A 123 23.15 -12.89 -0.39
CA GLN A 123 21.76 -13.37 -0.40
C GLN A 123 21.39 -13.88 -1.80
N TYR A 124 21.90 -13.26 -2.86
CA TYR A 124 21.68 -13.71 -4.23
C TYR A 124 22.40 -15.03 -4.56
N GLU A 125 23.43 -15.39 -3.80
CA GLU A 125 24.15 -16.66 -3.94
C GLU A 125 23.36 -17.84 -3.34
N GLN A 126 22.30 -17.57 -2.55
CA GLN A 126 21.47 -18.61 -1.97
C GLN A 126 20.71 -19.39 -3.05
N LYS A 127 20.74 -20.72 -2.93
CA LYS A 127 19.99 -21.60 -3.82
C LYS A 127 18.49 -21.28 -3.71
N HIS A 128 17.85 -21.03 -4.85
CA HIS A 128 16.43 -20.66 -4.93
C HIS A 128 16.06 -19.30 -4.32
N PHE A 129 17.02 -18.37 -4.21
CA PHE A 129 16.68 -16.99 -3.84
C PHE A 129 15.66 -16.41 -4.85
N PRO A 130 14.54 -15.84 -4.39
CA PRO A 130 13.41 -15.52 -5.26
C PRO A 130 13.55 -14.17 -5.98
N LEU A 131 14.57 -13.38 -5.63
CA LEU A 131 14.87 -12.10 -6.27
C LEU A 131 16.11 -12.20 -7.15
N ILE A 132 16.17 -11.35 -8.17
CA ILE A 132 17.36 -11.21 -9.02
C ILE A 132 18.12 -9.94 -8.66
N PRO A 133 19.46 -9.91 -8.81
CA PRO A 133 20.21 -8.68 -8.67
C PRO A 133 19.79 -7.69 -9.75
N TYR A 134 19.69 -6.42 -9.40
CA TYR A 134 19.40 -5.37 -10.36
C TYR A 134 20.64 -5.02 -11.18
N ASP A 135 20.45 -4.85 -12.48
CA ASP A 135 21.42 -4.25 -13.38
C ASP A 135 20.73 -3.21 -14.27
N GLU A 136 21.47 -2.21 -14.76
CA GLU A 136 20.87 -1.11 -15.55
C GLU A 136 20.25 -1.56 -16.88
N SER A 137 20.55 -2.77 -17.36
CA SER A 137 19.94 -3.40 -18.53
C SER A 137 18.73 -4.28 -18.18
N THR A 138 18.45 -4.50 -16.90
CA THR A 138 17.22 -5.16 -16.44
C THR A 138 16.01 -4.36 -16.93
N SER A 139 15.17 -4.98 -17.76
CA SER A 139 13.91 -4.38 -18.23
C SER A 139 12.85 -4.41 -17.13
N LEU A 140 12.24 -3.26 -16.86
CA LEU A 140 11.20 -3.09 -15.85
C LEU A 140 9.99 -2.38 -16.44
N ASP A 141 8.89 -2.45 -15.70
CA ASP A 141 7.73 -1.59 -15.92
C ASP A 141 7.86 -0.39 -14.97
N TRP A 142 7.56 0.80 -15.47
CA TRP A 142 7.75 2.07 -14.75
C TRP A 142 6.45 2.85 -14.66
N ILE A 143 6.32 3.65 -13.61
CA ILE A 143 5.16 4.50 -13.38
C ILE A 143 5.59 5.88 -12.87
N SER A 144 4.83 6.89 -13.25
CA SER A 144 5.04 8.26 -12.78
C SER A 144 4.42 8.45 -11.40
N VAL A 145 5.20 8.95 -10.46
CA VAL A 145 4.76 9.27 -9.10
C VAL A 145 5.11 10.71 -8.75
N GLN A 146 4.37 11.29 -7.81
CA GLN A 146 4.70 12.59 -7.23
C GLN A 146 5.46 12.39 -5.92
N HIS A 147 6.39 13.29 -5.65
CA HIS A 147 7.08 13.31 -4.37
C HIS A 147 6.21 14.04 -3.34
N ALA A 148 5.77 13.33 -2.30
CA ALA A 148 4.76 13.82 -1.36
C ALA A 148 5.09 15.16 -0.64
N TRP A 149 6.39 15.46 -0.44
CA TRP A 149 6.83 16.69 0.22
C TRP A 149 7.40 17.77 -0.72
N ARG A 150 7.38 17.55 -2.04
CA ARG A 150 7.88 18.56 -2.99
C ARG A 150 6.72 19.38 -3.54
N THR A 151 6.91 20.68 -3.60
CA THR A 151 5.91 21.63 -4.12
C THR A 151 6.07 21.91 -5.61
N ASP A 152 7.08 21.34 -6.27
CA ASP A 152 7.39 21.63 -7.67
C ASP A 152 6.60 20.78 -8.68
N ASN A 153 5.66 19.94 -8.20
CA ASN A 153 4.78 19.06 -8.99
C ASN A 153 5.53 18.19 -10.02
N LYS A 154 6.83 17.97 -9.80
CA LYS A 154 7.62 17.13 -10.71
C LYS A 154 7.21 15.68 -10.54
N LEU A 155 7.03 15.03 -11.67
CA LEU A 155 6.83 13.59 -11.73
C LEU A 155 8.17 12.87 -11.74
N HIS A 156 8.23 11.80 -10.97
CA HIS A 156 9.36 10.91 -10.84
C HIS A 156 8.98 9.57 -11.47
N LEU A 157 9.86 8.97 -12.25
CA LEU A 157 9.67 7.60 -12.70
C LEU A 157 10.28 6.64 -11.69
N VAL A 158 9.49 5.66 -11.24
CA VAL A 158 9.93 4.60 -10.34
C VAL A 158 9.49 3.24 -10.89
N PRO A 159 10.19 2.14 -10.53
CA PRO A 159 9.73 0.80 -10.87
C PRO A 159 8.31 0.54 -10.34
N LEU A 160 7.43 0.02 -11.19
CA LEU A 160 6.04 -0.31 -10.84
C LEU A 160 5.95 -1.30 -9.67
N SER A 161 6.95 -2.17 -9.53
CA SER A 161 7.03 -3.16 -8.45
C SER A 161 7.21 -2.56 -7.06
N LEU A 162 7.52 -1.26 -6.94
CA LEU A 162 7.57 -0.55 -5.66
C LEU A 162 6.20 -0.02 -5.21
N VAL A 163 5.22 0.09 -6.12
CA VAL A 163 3.93 0.74 -5.83
C VAL A 163 2.72 -0.19 -5.96
N SER A 164 2.90 -1.37 -6.56
CA SER A 164 1.79 -2.24 -6.93
C SER A 164 1.93 -3.66 -6.39
N PHE A 165 0.78 -4.26 -6.07
CA PHE A 165 0.66 -5.70 -5.80
C PHE A 165 0.24 -6.50 -7.02
N SER A 166 0.30 -5.91 -8.22
CA SER A 166 -0.08 -6.58 -9.45
C SER A 166 0.68 -7.90 -9.64
N SER A 167 -0.05 -8.97 -9.94
CA SER A 167 0.52 -10.28 -10.23
C SER A 167 1.29 -10.34 -11.55
N HIS A 168 1.20 -9.28 -12.37
CA HIS A 168 1.86 -9.17 -13.68
C HIS A 168 3.21 -8.44 -13.65
N LEU A 169 3.75 -8.14 -12.46
CA LEU A 169 5.04 -7.48 -12.34
C LEU A 169 6.17 -8.33 -12.97
N ARG A 170 6.87 -7.73 -13.94
CA ARG A 170 8.08 -8.29 -14.54
C ARG A 170 9.22 -8.24 -13.54
N HIS A 171 10.03 -9.29 -13.52
CA HIS A 171 11.25 -9.43 -12.71
C HIS A 171 11.07 -9.08 -11.23
N ARG A 172 11.16 -10.08 -10.35
CA ARG A 172 11.09 -9.82 -8.90
C ARG A 172 12.42 -9.25 -8.42
N LEU A 173 12.60 -7.94 -8.56
CA LEU A 173 13.70 -7.21 -7.93
C LEU A 173 13.45 -6.98 -6.43
N TYR A 174 12.18 -6.85 -6.08
CA TYR A 174 11.72 -6.57 -4.72
C TYR A 174 10.59 -7.51 -4.37
N PHE A 175 10.43 -7.77 -3.08
CA PHE A 175 9.15 -8.27 -2.60
C PHE A 175 8.18 -7.10 -2.51
N PRO A 176 6.99 -7.20 -3.09
CA PRO A 176 5.95 -6.21 -2.83
C PRO A 176 5.63 -6.23 -1.34
N THR A 177 5.69 -5.06 -0.70
CA THR A 177 5.33 -4.87 0.71
C THR A 177 4.33 -3.73 0.83
N SER A 178 3.57 -3.68 1.92
CA SER A 178 2.67 -2.56 2.22
C SER A 178 3.37 -1.42 2.96
N SER A 179 4.69 -1.48 3.15
CA SER A 179 5.41 -0.47 3.92
C SER A 179 5.29 0.91 3.25
N GLY A 180 4.80 1.90 4.00
CA GLY A 180 4.57 3.25 3.48
C GLY A 180 3.30 3.37 2.64
N CYS A 181 2.43 2.35 2.64
CA CYS A 181 1.06 2.46 2.14
C CYS A 181 0.17 2.94 3.29
N ALA A 182 -0.74 3.86 3.00
CA ALA A 182 -1.65 4.37 4.01
C ALA A 182 -2.94 4.89 3.37
N PHE A 183 -4.02 4.78 4.10
CA PHE A 183 -5.27 5.47 3.83
C PHE A 183 -5.38 6.75 4.67
N GLY A 184 -5.94 7.81 4.09
CA GLY A 184 -6.21 9.07 4.78
C GLY A 184 -7.40 9.80 4.16
N TRP A 185 -8.03 10.67 4.94
CA TRP A 185 -9.12 11.54 4.48
C TRP A 185 -8.64 12.57 3.47
N THR A 186 -7.43 13.04 3.70
CA THR A 186 -6.70 13.91 2.82
C THR A 186 -5.41 13.23 2.36
N TYR A 187 -4.85 13.71 1.26
CA TYR A 187 -3.53 13.28 0.82
C TYR A 187 -2.47 13.47 1.91
N GLN A 188 -2.57 14.58 2.65
CA GLN A 188 -1.68 14.92 3.75
C GLN A 188 -1.76 13.89 4.89
N ASP A 189 -2.96 13.48 5.30
CA ASP A 189 -3.14 12.49 6.36
C ASP A 189 -2.53 11.14 5.97
N ALA A 190 -2.75 10.72 4.71
CA ALA A 190 -2.17 9.49 4.18
C ALA A 190 -0.64 9.56 4.16
N CYS A 191 -0.06 10.65 3.64
CA CYS A 191 1.40 10.84 3.60
C CYS A 191 2.04 10.90 4.99
N GLN A 192 1.38 11.54 5.96
CA GLN A 192 1.86 11.58 7.34
C GLN A 192 1.86 10.19 7.97
N SER A 193 0.76 9.44 7.80
CA SER A 193 0.63 8.09 8.34
C SER A 193 1.66 7.13 7.73
N ALA A 194 1.82 7.17 6.40
CA ALA A 194 2.84 6.40 5.69
C ALA A 194 4.27 6.73 6.17
N ALA A 195 4.59 8.02 6.37
CA ALA A 195 5.91 8.42 6.86
C ALA A 195 6.17 7.93 8.29
N LEU A 196 5.17 8.01 9.17
CA LEU A 196 5.30 7.49 10.54
C LEU A 196 5.50 5.98 10.55
N GLU A 197 4.78 5.24 9.72
CA GLU A 197 4.97 3.79 9.57
C GLU A 197 6.38 3.46 9.09
N LEU A 198 6.90 4.19 8.09
CA LEU A 198 8.28 3.99 7.61
C LEU A 198 9.33 4.29 8.69
N ILE A 199 9.13 5.34 9.49
CA ILE A 199 10.01 5.67 10.63
C ILE A 199 9.94 4.57 11.70
N GLU A 200 8.75 4.04 11.98
CA GLU A 200 8.57 2.92 12.92
C GLU A 200 9.35 1.70 12.47
N TRP A 201 9.19 1.29 11.20
CA TRP A 201 9.91 0.15 10.64
C TRP A 201 11.43 0.35 10.62
N ASP A 202 11.90 1.54 10.22
CA ASP A 202 13.33 1.86 10.22
C ASP A 202 13.90 1.79 11.64
N THR A 203 13.19 2.35 12.62
CA THR A 203 13.58 2.31 14.03
C THR A 203 13.60 0.88 14.59
N PHE A 204 12.68 0.02 14.16
CA PHE A 204 12.66 -1.38 14.61
C PHE A 204 13.81 -2.21 14.03
N LEU A 205 14.35 -1.83 12.86
CA LEU A 205 15.41 -2.57 12.16
C LEU A 205 16.83 -2.12 12.51
N ILE A 206 17.01 -0.95 13.14
CA ILE A 206 18.29 -0.39 13.61
C ILE A 206 18.62 -0.86 15.03
#